data_AF-A0A0R2K4U2-F1
#
_entry.id   AF-A0A0R2K4U2-F1
#
_cell.length_a   1.000
_cell.length_b   1.000
_cell.length_c   1.000
_cell.angle_alpha   90.00
_cell.angle_beta   90.00
_cell.angle_gamma   90.00
#
_symmetry.space_group_name_H-M   'P 1'
#
loop_
_entity.id
_entity.type
_entity.pdbx_description
1 polymer ?
#
loop_
_entity_poly.entity_id
_entity_poly.type
_entity_poly.pdbx_seq_one_letter_code
_entity_poly.pdbx_strand_id
1 'polypeptide(L)'
;MKRKLTAKQKKFANEFIKTNNAYQSAINAGYAKGTARNATKQLLENTGIHEYIIKKTGNVEKRESDEADEVLKNIYRIAAGKPIKRDFVQTDNLKKEIALRGVKKGSKPTATMRSGYETNETSITPAATKEQVAAAELWFKLNGKLKNDSKEVEKQKIRKLEADADIAKFKAKMLMGDTDGIDKTVILDDLEGDQDE
;
A
#
# COMPACT_ATOMS: atom_id res chain seq x y z
N MET A 1 23.72 9.48 -30.65
CA MET A 1 24.56 8.67 -29.75
C MET A 1 24.00 8.72 -28.34
N LYS A 2 23.75 7.56 -27.71
CA LYS A 2 23.24 7.48 -26.34
C LYS A 2 24.37 7.89 -25.37
N ARG A 3 24.32 9.10 -24.81
CA ARG A 3 25.37 9.59 -23.90
C ARG A 3 25.43 8.69 -22.66
N LYS A 4 26.59 8.09 -22.41
CA LYS A 4 26.84 7.23 -21.24
C LYS A 4 26.80 8.08 -19.97
N LEU A 5 25.97 7.68 -19.01
CA LEU A 5 25.86 8.34 -17.69
C LEU A 5 27.20 8.37 -16.96
N THR A 6 27.52 9.53 -16.39
CA THR A 6 28.69 9.68 -15.51
C THR A 6 28.47 8.96 -14.18
N ALA A 7 29.55 8.65 -13.46
CA ALA A 7 29.45 8.01 -12.14
C ALA A 7 28.60 8.84 -11.14
N LYS A 8 28.72 10.17 -11.20
CA LYS A 8 27.98 11.10 -10.35
C LYS A 8 26.49 11.12 -10.65
N GLN A 9 26.12 11.08 -11.94
CA GLN A 9 24.71 10.98 -12.37
C GLN A 9 24.09 9.62 -11.99
N LYS A 10 24.84 8.52 -12.09
CA LYS A 10 24.39 7.21 -11.59
C LYS A 10 24.20 7.21 -10.07
N LYS A 11 25.10 7.84 -9.32
CA LYS A 11 24.98 7.96 -7.86
C LYS A 11 23.73 8.75 -7.49
N PHE A 12 23.46 9.86 -8.18
CA PHE A 12 22.21 10.62 -8.04
C PHE A 12 20.98 9.74 -8.30
N ALA A 13 20.94 9.03 -9.42
CA ALA A 13 19.81 8.17 -9.76
C ALA A 13 19.53 7.10 -8.69
N ASN A 14 20.59 6.48 -8.16
CA ASN A 14 20.48 5.48 -7.10
C ASN A 14 19.94 6.05 -5.78
N GLU A 15 20.38 7.25 -5.41
CA GLU A 15 19.88 7.94 -4.21
C GLU A 15 18.44 8.44 -4.40
N PHE A 16 18.08 8.82 -5.63
CA PHE A 16 16.73 9.25 -5.97
C PHE A 16 15.72 8.11 -5.86
N ILE A 17 16.09 6.91 -6.32
CA ILE A 17 15.27 5.70 -6.14
C ILE A 17 15.01 5.40 -4.65
N LYS A 18 15.97 5.67 -3.75
CA LYS A 18 15.82 5.40 -2.31
C LYS A 18 15.01 6.46 -1.58
N THR A 19 15.24 7.73 -1.89
CA THR A 19 14.76 8.85 -1.07
C THR A 19 13.54 9.55 -1.67
N ASN A 20 13.26 9.34 -2.96
CA ASN A 20 12.29 10.09 -3.75
C ASN A 20 12.41 11.62 -3.57
N ASN A 21 13.62 12.11 -3.26
CA ASN A 21 13.90 13.52 -3.01
C ASN A 21 15.10 13.96 -3.83
N ALA A 22 14.85 14.79 -4.85
CA ALA A 22 15.88 15.20 -5.80
C ALA A 22 17.03 15.98 -5.12
N TYR A 23 16.71 16.92 -4.23
CA TYR A 23 17.73 17.75 -3.57
C TYR A 23 18.64 16.90 -2.68
N GLN A 24 18.07 16.06 -1.81
CA GLN A 24 18.84 15.17 -0.95
C GLN A 24 19.67 14.17 -1.75
N SER A 25 19.10 13.63 -2.83
CA SER A 25 19.82 12.72 -3.74
C SER A 25 21.03 13.39 -4.39
N ALA A 26 20.92 14.67 -4.76
CA ALA A 26 22.03 15.43 -5.32
C ALA A 26 23.14 15.67 -4.27
N ILE A 27 22.78 16.02 -3.03
CA ILE A 27 23.76 16.16 -1.95
C ILE A 27 24.49 14.84 -1.70
N ASN A 28 23.76 13.73 -1.56
CA ASN A 28 24.35 12.40 -1.34
C ASN A 28 25.20 11.93 -2.53
N ALA A 29 24.84 12.36 -3.75
CA ALA A 29 25.63 12.13 -4.96
C ALA A 29 26.90 12.99 -5.05
N GLY A 30 27.11 13.93 -4.12
CA GLY A 30 28.31 14.77 -4.03
C GLY A 30 28.21 16.09 -4.81
N TYR A 31 27.01 16.57 -5.13
CA TYR A 31 26.82 17.93 -5.64
C TYR A 31 26.95 18.94 -4.50
N ALA A 32 27.62 20.07 -4.76
CA ALA A 32 27.84 21.09 -3.74
C ALA A 32 26.51 21.72 -3.34
N LYS A 33 26.33 22.02 -2.05
CA LYS A 33 25.06 22.49 -1.49
C LYS A 33 24.53 23.76 -2.18
N GLY A 34 25.43 24.67 -2.55
CA GLY A 34 25.11 25.91 -3.27
C GLY A 34 24.65 25.71 -4.72
N THR A 35 25.05 24.61 -5.37
CA THR A 35 24.70 24.33 -6.79
C THR A 35 23.70 23.19 -6.95
N ALA A 36 23.47 22.40 -5.89
CA ALA A 36 22.61 21.22 -5.93
C ALA A 36 21.17 21.52 -6.37
N ARG A 37 20.60 22.66 -5.96
CA ARG A 37 19.26 23.10 -6.41
C ARG A 37 19.18 23.28 -7.93
N ASN A 38 20.15 23.96 -8.52
CA ASN A 38 20.18 24.18 -9.97
C ASN A 38 20.51 22.87 -10.71
N ALA A 39 21.42 22.07 -10.15
CA ALA A 39 21.77 20.77 -10.70
C ALA A 39 20.57 19.80 -10.73
N THR A 40 19.71 19.80 -9.70
CA THR A 40 18.55 18.88 -9.68
C THR A 40 17.62 19.04 -10.86
N LYS A 41 17.37 20.27 -11.32
CA LYS A 41 16.52 20.51 -12.50
C LYS A 41 17.11 19.83 -13.75
N GLN A 42 18.39 20.06 -14.01
CA GLN A 42 19.10 19.44 -15.13
C GLN A 42 19.20 17.91 -15.01
N LEU A 43 19.30 17.37 -13.79
CA LEU A 43 19.39 15.93 -13.55
C LEU A 43 18.05 15.23 -13.76
N LEU A 44 16.94 15.87 -13.37
CA LEU A 44 15.58 15.34 -13.57
C LEU A 44 15.16 15.41 -15.05
N GLU A 45 15.57 16.47 -15.77
CA GLU A 45 15.30 16.62 -17.20
C GLU A 45 16.19 15.72 -18.08
N ASN A 46 17.20 15.06 -17.50
CA ASN A 46 18.13 14.23 -18.26
C ASN A 46 17.50 12.87 -18.62
N THR A 47 17.21 12.68 -19.91
CA THR A 47 16.63 11.44 -20.44
C THR A 47 17.47 10.19 -20.12
N GLY A 48 18.80 10.30 -20.13
CA GLY A 48 19.68 9.18 -19.78
C GLY A 48 19.54 8.75 -18.31
N ILE A 49 19.38 9.69 -17.39
CA ILE A 49 19.13 9.42 -15.97
C ILE A 49 17.75 8.76 -15.81
N HIS A 50 16.74 9.29 -16.49
CA HIS A 50 15.39 8.77 -16.46
C HIS A 50 15.32 7.31 -16.96
N GLU A 51 15.94 7.02 -18.11
CA GLU A 51 16.03 5.65 -18.62
C GLU A 51 16.78 4.69 -17.68
N TYR A 52 17.81 5.18 -16.97
CA TYR A 52 18.52 4.37 -15.99
C TYR A 52 17.67 4.07 -14.75
N ILE A 53 16.87 5.04 -14.30
CA ILE A 53 15.90 4.83 -13.22
C ILE A 53 14.86 3.80 -13.65
N ILE A 54 14.21 4.00 -14.81
CA ILE A 54 13.22 3.06 -15.37
C ILE A 54 13.81 1.66 -15.51
N LYS A 55 15.02 1.53 -16.04
CA LYS A 55 15.67 0.21 -16.19
C LYS A 55 15.91 -0.46 -14.84
N LYS A 56 16.18 0.32 -13.79
CA LYS A 56 16.51 -0.19 -12.46
C LYS A 56 15.27 -0.47 -11.61
N THR A 57 14.21 0.32 -11.73
CA THR A 57 12.94 0.12 -11.02
C THR A 57 11.99 -0.78 -11.78
N GLY A 58 12.05 -0.82 -13.11
CA GLY A 58 11.09 -1.53 -13.95
C GLY A 58 11.01 -3.04 -13.71
N ASN A 59 12.10 -3.70 -13.32
CA ASN A 59 12.03 -5.12 -12.93
C ASN A 59 11.33 -5.32 -11.58
N VAL A 60 11.50 -4.37 -10.65
CA VAL A 60 10.86 -4.41 -9.33
C VAL A 60 9.37 -4.11 -9.48
N GLU A 61 9.02 -3.05 -10.21
CA GLU A 61 7.62 -2.69 -10.53
C GLU A 61 6.89 -3.82 -11.25
N LYS A 62 7.54 -4.47 -12.24
CA LYS A 62 6.97 -5.65 -12.90
C LYS A 62 6.75 -6.81 -11.94
N ARG A 63 7.74 -7.14 -11.10
CA ARG A 63 7.61 -8.22 -10.11
C ARG A 63 6.48 -7.91 -9.12
N GLU A 64 6.39 -6.69 -8.61
CA GLU A 64 5.31 -6.28 -7.72
C GLU A 64 3.95 -6.36 -8.42
N SER A 65 3.85 -5.98 -9.70
CA SER A 65 2.65 -6.15 -10.51
C SER A 65 2.29 -7.62 -10.72
N ASP A 66 3.27 -8.46 -11.04
CA ASP A 66 3.08 -9.90 -11.25
C ASP A 66 2.64 -10.59 -9.94
N GLU A 67 3.25 -10.22 -8.81
CA GLU A 67 2.87 -10.69 -7.48
C GLU A 67 1.43 -10.27 -7.13
N ALA A 68 1.05 -9.02 -7.44
CA ALA A 68 -0.33 -8.56 -7.26
C ALA A 68 -1.30 -9.36 -8.14
N ASP A 69 -0.96 -9.61 -9.40
CA ASP A 69 -1.76 -10.42 -10.32
C ASP A 69 -1.89 -11.88 -9.85
N GLU A 70 -0.85 -12.46 -9.26
CA GLU A 70 -0.89 -13.80 -8.66
C GLU A 70 -1.82 -13.84 -7.45
N VAL A 71 -1.76 -12.85 -6.56
CA VAL A 71 -2.69 -12.72 -5.44
C VAL A 71 -4.13 -12.63 -5.95
N LEU A 72 -4.37 -11.82 -6.98
CA LEU A 72 -5.69 -11.67 -7.60
C LEU A 72 -6.20 -12.97 -8.23
N LYS A 73 -5.35 -13.67 -8.97
CA LYS A 73 -5.66 -15.00 -9.53
C LYS A 73 -6.02 -15.99 -8.43
N ASN A 74 -5.32 -15.95 -7.30
CA ASN A 74 -5.60 -16.82 -6.15
C ASN A 74 -6.92 -16.48 -5.47
N ILE A 75 -7.22 -15.19 -5.24
CA ILE A 75 -8.52 -14.74 -4.71
C ILE A 75 -9.65 -15.21 -5.63
N TYR A 76 -9.53 -14.99 -6.93
CA TYR A 76 -10.52 -15.45 -7.90
C TYR A 76 -10.66 -16.98 -7.91
N ARG A 77 -9.55 -17.72 -7.86
CA ARG A 77 -9.56 -19.20 -7.79
C ARG A 77 -10.36 -19.69 -6.58
N ILE A 78 -10.13 -19.10 -5.41
CA ILE A 78 -10.84 -19.44 -4.17
C ILE A 78 -12.32 -19.06 -4.29
N ALA A 79 -12.63 -17.85 -4.76
CA ALA A 79 -14.00 -17.37 -4.96
C ALA A 79 -14.80 -18.25 -5.94
N ALA A 80 -14.14 -18.77 -6.98
CA ALA A 80 -14.73 -19.66 -7.98
C ALA A 80 -14.85 -21.13 -7.51
N GLY A 81 -14.49 -21.44 -6.26
CA GLY A 81 -14.58 -22.79 -5.71
C GLY A 81 -13.62 -23.80 -6.37
N LYS A 82 -12.56 -23.32 -7.03
CA LYS A 82 -11.57 -24.22 -7.64
C LYS A 82 -10.81 -24.99 -6.55
N PRO A 83 -10.44 -26.27 -6.78
CA PRO A 83 -9.71 -27.05 -5.79
C PRO A 83 -8.39 -26.39 -5.41
N ILE A 84 -8.07 -26.44 -4.11
CA ILE A 84 -6.78 -26.00 -3.56
C ILE A 84 -6.12 -27.16 -2.83
N LYS A 85 -4.78 -27.21 -2.92
CA LYS A 85 -3.97 -28.21 -2.24
C LYS A 85 -3.71 -27.75 -0.81
N ARG A 86 -4.02 -28.58 0.17
CA ARG A 86 -3.66 -28.36 1.58
C ARG A 86 -2.84 -29.52 2.07
N ASP A 87 -1.63 -29.22 2.53
CA ASP A 87 -0.74 -30.17 3.18
C ASP A 87 -0.88 -29.99 4.70
N PHE A 88 -1.18 -31.06 5.42
CA PHE A 88 -1.34 -31.01 6.88
C PHE A 88 -0.79 -32.29 7.52
N VAL A 89 -0.44 -32.17 8.80
CA VAL A 89 -0.02 -33.31 9.62
C VAL A 89 -1.19 -33.70 10.49
N GLN A 90 -1.73 -34.89 10.27
CA GLN A 90 -2.71 -35.49 11.15
C GLN A 90 -1.97 -36.19 12.30
N THR A 91 -2.38 -35.90 13.53
CA THR A 91 -1.80 -36.49 14.74
C THR A 91 -2.84 -37.38 15.39
N ASP A 92 -2.51 -38.66 15.54
CA ASP A 92 -3.27 -39.57 16.39
C ASP A 92 -2.89 -39.34 17.85
N ASN A 93 -3.76 -38.63 18.57
CA ASN A 93 -3.51 -38.26 19.95
C ASN A 93 -3.36 -39.47 20.89
N LEU A 94 -4.06 -40.59 20.61
CA LEU A 94 -3.96 -41.80 21.43
C LEU A 94 -2.63 -42.49 21.20
N LYS A 95 -2.24 -42.70 19.93
CA LYS A 95 -0.92 -43.28 19.62
C LYS A 95 0.22 -42.41 20.12
N LYS A 96 0.06 -41.09 20.09
CA LYS A 96 1.01 -40.14 20.65
C LYS A 96 1.17 -40.33 22.15
N GLU A 97 0.09 -40.47 22.90
CA GLU A 97 0.15 -40.72 24.35
C GLU A 97 0.90 -42.02 24.66
N ILE A 98 0.62 -43.09 23.90
CA ILE A 98 1.30 -44.38 24.05
C ILE A 98 2.79 -44.25 23.73
N ALA A 99 3.14 -43.62 22.61
CA ALA A 99 4.52 -43.45 22.15
C ALA A 99 5.36 -42.58 23.09
N LEU A 100 4.75 -41.67 23.84
CA LEU A 100 5.43 -40.77 24.78
C LEU A 100 5.42 -41.27 26.23
N ARG A 101 4.85 -42.45 26.50
CA ARG A 101 4.86 -43.05 27.83
C ARG A 101 6.31 -43.31 28.29
N GLY A 102 6.68 -42.78 29.45
CA GLY A 102 8.04 -42.91 29.99
C GLY A 102 9.06 -41.90 29.43
N VAL A 103 8.66 -41.06 28.47
CA VAL A 103 9.51 -39.96 28.01
C VAL A 103 9.48 -38.82 29.04
N LYS A 104 10.65 -38.29 29.40
CA LYS A 104 10.76 -37.20 30.39
C LYS A 104 9.96 -35.97 29.92
N LYS A 105 9.04 -35.50 30.78
CA LYS A 105 8.19 -34.32 30.52
C LYS A 105 9.04 -33.12 30.08
N GLY A 106 8.65 -32.49 28.97
CA GLY A 106 9.38 -31.38 28.36
C GLY A 106 10.45 -31.78 27.33
N SER A 107 10.73 -33.08 27.18
CA SER A 107 11.61 -33.57 26.11
C SER A 107 10.87 -33.61 24.78
N LYS A 108 11.56 -33.26 23.68
CA LYS A 108 10.99 -33.31 22.34
C LYS A 108 10.95 -34.77 21.84
N PRO A 109 9.84 -35.24 21.25
CA PRO A 109 9.76 -36.57 20.65
C PRO A 109 10.77 -36.73 19.50
N THR A 110 11.42 -37.90 19.41
CA THR A 110 12.30 -38.21 18.28
C THR A 110 11.49 -38.38 16.99
N ALA A 111 12.16 -38.31 15.84
CA ALA A 111 11.51 -38.50 14.54
C ALA A 111 10.82 -39.88 14.44
N THR A 112 11.44 -40.93 14.98
CA THR A 112 10.90 -42.29 15.00
C THR A 112 9.64 -42.42 15.87
N MET A 113 9.59 -41.70 17.00
CA MET A 113 8.37 -41.63 17.81
C MET A 113 7.26 -40.92 17.03
N ARG A 114 7.59 -39.78 16.39
CA ARG A 114 6.64 -39.00 15.59
C ARG A 114 6.04 -39.80 14.44
N SER A 115 6.83 -40.59 13.71
CA SER A 115 6.30 -41.45 12.64
C SER A 115 5.29 -42.50 13.14
N GLY A 116 5.25 -42.80 14.44
CA GLY A 116 4.27 -43.71 15.03
C GLY A 116 2.88 -43.09 15.23
N TYR A 117 2.76 -41.76 15.20
CA TYR A 117 1.50 -41.05 15.50
C TYR A 117 1.21 -39.84 14.61
N GLU A 118 2.14 -39.39 13.76
CA GLU A 118 1.96 -38.32 12.78
C GLU A 118 1.88 -38.91 11.36
N THR A 119 0.85 -38.51 10.61
CA THR A 119 0.69 -38.83 9.19
C THR A 119 0.65 -37.52 8.39
N ASN A 120 1.46 -37.44 7.34
CA ASN A 120 1.38 -36.34 6.38
C ASN A 120 0.27 -36.64 5.39
N GLU A 121 -0.69 -35.73 5.29
CA GLU A 121 -1.81 -35.85 4.36
C GLU A 121 -1.89 -34.64 3.45
N THR A 122 -2.37 -34.88 2.24
CA THR A 122 -2.66 -33.84 1.24
C THR A 122 -4.13 -33.95 0.87
N SER A 123 -4.90 -32.88 1.10
CA SER A 123 -6.26 -32.77 0.55
C SER A 123 -6.27 -31.85 -0.67
N ILE A 124 -7.07 -32.23 -1.67
CA ILE A 124 -7.33 -31.43 -2.87
C ILE A 124 -8.84 -31.22 -2.94
N THR A 125 -9.30 -30.17 -2.28
CA THR A 125 -10.71 -29.84 -2.17
C THR A 125 -10.91 -28.34 -2.35
N PRO A 126 -12.11 -27.87 -2.72
CA PRO A 126 -12.42 -26.45 -2.69
C PRO A 126 -12.18 -25.82 -1.31
N ALA A 127 -12.11 -24.49 -1.28
CA ALA A 127 -12.08 -23.75 -0.03
C ALA A 127 -13.40 -23.94 0.75
N ALA A 128 -13.41 -23.71 2.07
CA ALA A 128 -14.68 -23.77 2.80
C ALA A 128 -15.64 -22.68 2.27
N THR A 129 -16.95 -22.89 2.28
CA THR A 129 -17.93 -21.94 1.70
C THR A 129 -17.74 -20.52 2.24
N LYS A 130 -17.44 -20.38 3.55
CA LYS A 130 -17.14 -19.08 4.18
C LYS A 130 -15.92 -18.39 3.56
N GLU A 131 -14.86 -19.15 3.26
CA GLU A 131 -13.65 -18.64 2.59
C GLU A 131 -13.93 -18.25 1.14
N GLN A 132 -14.74 -19.04 0.42
CA GLN A 132 -15.16 -18.73 -0.94
C GLN A 132 -15.96 -17.42 -0.99
N VAL A 133 -16.92 -17.23 -0.07
CA VAL A 133 -17.72 -16.00 0.04
C VAL A 133 -16.84 -14.81 0.37
N ALA A 134 -15.93 -14.93 1.34
CA ALA A 134 -15.01 -13.85 1.69
C ALA A 134 -14.09 -13.46 0.52
N ALA A 135 -13.57 -14.44 -0.22
CA ALA A 135 -12.78 -14.19 -1.42
C ALA A 135 -13.61 -13.52 -2.53
N ALA A 136 -14.87 -13.94 -2.71
CA ALA A 136 -15.78 -13.31 -3.67
C ALA A 136 -16.07 -11.85 -3.30
N GLU A 137 -16.31 -11.55 -2.01
CA GLU A 137 -16.48 -10.17 -1.55
C GLU A 137 -15.25 -9.30 -1.85
N LEU A 138 -14.04 -9.79 -1.57
CA LEU A 138 -12.79 -9.07 -1.88
C LEU A 138 -12.68 -8.81 -3.39
N TRP A 139 -12.95 -9.83 -4.21
CA TRP A 139 -12.95 -9.70 -5.66
C TRP A 139 -13.95 -8.65 -6.16
N PHE A 140 -15.17 -8.65 -5.62
CA PHE A 140 -16.18 -7.67 -6.01
C PHE A 140 -15.87 -6.25 -5.51
N LYS A 141 -15.32 -6.11 -4.30
CA LYS A 141 -14.87 -4.82 -3.76
C LYS A 141 -13.78 -4.21 -4.64
N LEU A 142 -12.77 -5.00 -5.01
CA LEU A 142 -11.69 -4.55 -5.89
C LEU A 142 -12.20 -4.08 -7.26
N ASN A 143 -13.15 -4.82 -7.84
CA ASN A 143 -13.73 -4.49 -9.14
C ASN A 143 -14.78 -3.36 -9.08
N GLY A 144 -14.97 -2.72 -7.92
CA GLY A 144 -15.99 -1.67 -7.71
C GLY A 144 -17.43 -2.17 -7.81
N LYS A 145 -17.65 -3.49 -7.81
CA LYS A 145 -18.97 -4.14 -7.92
C LYS A 145 -19.66 -4.30 -6.57
N LEU A 146 -18.89 -4.33 -5.48
CA LEU A 146 -19.40 -4.17 -4.11
C LEU A 146 -18.94 -2.81 -3.59
N LYS A 147 -19.88 -1.90 -3.34
CA LYS A 147 -19.58 -0.59 -2.76
C LYS A 147 -19.30 -0.74 -1.26
N ASN A 148 -18.28 -0.02 -0.78
CA ASN A 148 -17.81 -0.09 0.61
C ASN A 148 -18.70 0.71 1.59
N ASP A 149 -19.57 1.57 1.07
CA ASP A 149 -20.42 2.47 1.83
C ASP A 149 -21.91 2.08 1.70
N SER A 150 -22.68 2.27 2.77
CA SER A 150 -24.15 2.37 2.64
C SER A 150 -24.51 3.56 1.74
N LYS A 151 -25.63 3.47 1.01
CA LYS A 151 -26.14 4.56 0.15
C LYS A 151 -26.17 5.92 0.85
N GLU A 152 -26.42 5.94 2.15
CA GLU A 152 -26.48 7.17 2.95
C GLU A 152 -25.11 7.82 3.16
N VAL A 153 -24.07 7.03 3.40
CA VAL A 153 -22.70 7.50 3.58
C VAL A 153 -22.15 8.06 2.26
N GLU A 154 -22.53 7.45 1.13
CA GLU A 154 -22.22 7.98 -0.21
C GLU A 154 -22.87 9.35 -0.42
N LYS A 155 -24.16 9.50 -0.08
CA LYS A 155 -24.87 10.78 -0.14
C LYS A 155 -24.26 11.85 0.79
N GLN A 156 -23.67 11.46 1.91
CA GLN A 156 -22.96 12.39 2.80
C GLN A 156 -21.59 12.78 2.23
N LYS A 157 -20.84 11.85 1.63
CA LYS A 157 -19.56 12.13 0.97
C LYS A 157 -19.74 13.07 -0.24
N ILE A 158 -20.77 12.85 -1.05
CA ILE A 158 -21.11 13.74 -2.17
C ILE A 158 -21.44 15.14 -1.65
N ARG A 159 -22.30 15.26 -0.63
CA ARG A 159 -22.64 16.56 -0.03
C ARG A 159 -21.42 17.29 0.54
N LYS A 160 -20.49 16.57 1.16
CA LYS A 160 -19.22 17.15 1.65
C LYS A 160 -18.37 17.65 0.48
N LEU A 161 -18.22 16.86 -0.57
CA LEU A 161 -17.45 17.24 -1.76
C LEU A 161 -18.05 18.47 -2.46
N GLU A 162 -19.37 18.55 -2.55
CA GLU A 162 -20.08 19.72 -3.08
C GLU A 162 -19.81 20.97 -2.22
N ALA A 163 -19.93 20.85 -0.89
CA ALA A 163 -19.64 21.95 0.03
C ALA A 163 -18.16 22.40 -0.05
N ASP A 164 -17.22 21.45 -0.08
CA ASP A 164 -15.78 21.74 -0.21
C ASP A 164 -15.47 22.41 -1.57
N ALA A 165 -16.14 21.99 -2.65
CA ALA A 165 -16.02 22.60 -3.96
C ALA A 165 -16.60 24.02 -4.01
N ASP A 166 -17.73 24.27 -3.35
CA ASP A 166 -18.34 25.59 -3.28
C ASP A 166 -17.53 26.55 -2.41
N ILE A 167 -16.93 26.08 -1.31
CA ILE A 167 -15.96 26.84 -0.52
C ILE A 167 -14.73 27.17 -1.38
N ALA A 168 -14.22 26.21 -2.16
CA ALA A 168 -13.07 26.44 -3.03
C ALA A 168 -13.38 27.46 -4.14
N LYS A 169 -14.58 27.40 -4.75
CA LYS A 169 -15.06 28.41 -5.71
C LYS A 169 -15.20 29.78 -5.06
N PHE A 170 -15.80 29.86 -3.87
CA PHE A 170 -15.97 31.11 -3.14
C PHE A 170 -14.62 31.74 -2.79
N LYS A 171 -13.68 30.91 -2.29
CA LYS A 171 -12.31 31.34 -1.99
C LYS A 171 -11.56 31.79 -3.23
N ALA A 172 -11.72 31.09 -4.36
CA ALA A 172 -11.16 31.51 -5.64
C ALA A 172 -11.74 32.85 -6.10
N LYS A 173 -13.06 33.06 -5.94
CA LYS A 173 -13.73 34.33 -6.27
C LYS A 173 -13.22 35.50 -5.43
N MET A 174 -13.07 35.32 -4.11
CA MET A 174 -12.45 36.33 -3.23
C MET A 174 -11.03 36.68 -3.65
N LEU A 175 -10.21 35.69 -4.03
CA LEU A 175 -8.82 35.89 -4.42
C LEU A 175 -8.67 36.57 -5.80
N MET A 176 -9.64 36.38 -6.70
CA MET A 176 -9.65 37.02 -8.01
C MET A 176 -10.15 38.48 -7.99
N GLY A 177 -10.52 39.01 -6.82
CA GLY A 177 -10.94 40.41 -6.67
C GLY A 177 -12.29 40.73 -7.30
N ASP A 178 -13.09 39.70 -7.61
CA ASP A 178 -14.42 39.85 -8.21
C ASP A 178 -15.46 40.10 -7.09
N THR A 179 -15.36 41.27 -6.46
CA THR A 179 -16.26 41.73 -5.40
C THR A 179 -17.47 42.46 -5.98
N ASP A 180 -18.24 41.76 -6.81
CA ASP A 180 -19.62 42.16 -7.06
C ASP A 180 -20.50 41.59 -5.93
N GLY A 181 -20.64 42.39 -4.87
CA GLY A 181 -21.85 42.47 -4.04
C GLY A 181 -22.06 41.45 -2.91
N ILE A 182 -21.09 41.22 -2.02
CA ILE A 182 -21.38 40.56 -0.74
C ILE A 182 -20.81 41.35 0.43
N ASP A 183 -21.60 42.32 0.89
CA ASP A 183 -21.55 42.80 2.27
C ASP A 183 -21.90 41.64 3.19
N LYS A 184 -20.89 41.04 3.82
CA LYS A 184 -21.02 40.35 5.09
C LYS A 184 -19.86 40.78 5.96
N THR A 185 -20.08 41.88 6.68
CA THR A 185 -19.33 42.23 7.88
C THR A 185 -19.17 40.98 8.74
N VAL A 186 -17.93 40.49 8.86
CA VAL A 186 -17.54 39.59 9.93
C VAL A 186 -17.53 40.45 11.18
N ILE A 187 -18.59 40.37 11.98
CA ILE A 187 -18.59 40.97 13.31
C ILE A 187 -17.59 40.13 14.12
N LEU A 188 -16.36 40.63 14.21
CA LEU A 188 -15.49 40.32 15.33
C LEU A 188 -16.07 41.14 16.49
N ASP A 189 -16.79 40.49 17.39
CA ASP A 189 -17.10 41.07 18.69
C ASP A 189 -15.76 41.27 19.39
N ASP A 190 -15.23 42.49 19.31
CA ASP A 190 -14.16 42.96 20.18
C ASP A 190 -14.75 42.95 21.60
N LEU A 191 -14.44 41.86 22.31
CA LEU A 191 -14.72 41.69 23.72
C LEU A 191 -13.72 42.57 24.48
N GLU A 192 -13.93 43.89 24.41
CA GLU A 192 -13.31 44.84 25.34
C GLU A 192 -13.94 44.57 26.70
N GLY A 193 -13.11 44.02 27.59
CA GLY A 193 -13.45 43.92 29.00
C GLY A 193 -13.52 45.31 29.59
N ASP A 194 -14.73 45.77 29.89
CA ASP A 194 -14.95 46.89 30.79
C ASP A 194 -14.35 46.56 32.16
N GLN A 195 -13.18 47.13 32.43
CA GLN A 195 -12.85 47.60 33.76
C GLN A 195 -13.64 48.91 33.92
N ASP A 196 -14.56 48.96 34.87
CA ASP A 196 -14.58 49.96 35.95
C ASP A 196 -15.84 49.85 36.83
N GLU A 197 -15.61 50.04 38.13
CA GLU A 197 -16.49 50.12 39.32
C GLU A 197 -17.03 48.82 39.97
#